data_AF-A0A702LLE8-F1
#
_entry.id   AF-A0A702LLE8-F1
#
_cell.length_a   1.000
_cell.length_b   1.000
_cell.length_c   1.000
_cell.angle_alpha   90.00
_cell.angle_beta   90.00
_cell.angle_gamma   90.00
#
_symmetry.space_group_name_H-M   'P 1'
#
loop_
_entity.id
_entity.type
_entity.pdbx_description
1 polymer ?
#
loop_
_entity_poly.entity_id
_entity_poly.type
_entity_poly.pdbx_seq_one_letter_code
_entity_poly.pdbx_strand_id
1 'polypeptide(L)'
;MRLNKNPVKGILTVGVFLATALTTTSAAQAPYQAWTHILLRADFVTPRCNLIVPPEVNLGVLSPGEKAHNPVDITISCPPGAANSVLYAQGANLVSGSNGERVSMVNAVSQPLADLWLKENGANIKLDKTQSFCDGKITRVCKLSPVTHVNQGTPPGEIYAMVNFSLVFP
;
A
#
# COMPACT_ATOMS: atom_id res chain seq x y z
N MET A 1 -0.27 117.43 -17.19
CA MET A 1 -0.02 118.23 -18.41
C MET A 1 -0.18 117.29 -19.61
N ARG A 2 -0.94 117.72 -20.63
CA ARG A 2 -1.36 116.94 -21.82
C ARG A 2 -0.18 116.37 -22.63
N LEU A 3 -0.40 115.21 -23.26
CA LEU A 3 -0.48 114.94 -24.73
C LEU A 3 -0.40 113.41 -24.91
N ASN A 4 -1.48 112.67 -25.19
CA ASN A 4 -2.12 112.46 -26.50
C ASN A 4 -1.17 112.44 -27.71
N LYS A 5 -1.00 111.25 -28.32
CA LYS A 5 -1.12 110.98 -29.77
C LYS A 5 -0.94 109.48 -30.06
N ASN A 6 -2.04 108.81 -30.40
CA ASN A 6 -2.05 107.74 -31.42
C ASN A 6 -2.05 108.42 -32.81
N PRO A 7 -1.74 107.79 -33.98
CA PRO A 7 -2.09 106.40 -34.32
C PRO A 7 -1.17 105.60 -35.31
N VAL A 8 -1.29 104.26 -35.26
CA VAL A 8 -1.56 103.31 -36.38
C VAL A 8 -0.48 102.92 -37.43
N LYS A 9 -0.41 101.57 -37.60
CA LYS A 9 -0.09 100.69 -38.76
C LYS A 9 1.36 100.33 -39.09
N GLY A 10 1.63 99.03 -38.98
CA GLY A 10 2.73 98.32 -39.62
C GLY A 10 2.77 96.85 -39.18
N ILE A 11 1.87 96.02 -39.71
CA ILE A 11 1.91 94.56 -39.58
C ILE A 11 2.96 94.04 -40.57
N LEU A 12 3.95 93.26 -40.11
CA LEU A 12 4.57 92.19 -40.89
C LEU A 12 5.38 91.25 -39.96
N THR A 13 4.67 90.19 -39.56
CA THR A 13 5.08 88.79 -39.43
C THR A 13 6.45 88.42 -38.82
N VAL A 14 6.30 87.76 -37.67
CA VAL A 14 7.23 86.88 -36.96
C VAL A 14 7.73 85.74 -37.85
N GLY A 15 9.02 85.42 -37.73
CA GLY A 15 9.63 84.20 -38.28
C GLY A 15 10.84 83.79 -37.45
N VAL A 16 10.60 83.35 -36.21
CA VAL A 16 11.59 82.70 -35.34
C VAL A 16 11.86 81.30 -35.92
N PHE A 17 13.04 81.07 -36.48
CA PHE A 17 13.49 79.70 -36.77
C PHE A 17 14.03 79.08 -35.48
N LEU A 18 13.18 78.28 -34.83
CA LEU A 18 13.55 77.39 -33.73
C LEU A 18 14.52 76.30 -34.24
N ALA A 19 15.62 76.12 -33.52
CA ALA A 19 16.52 74.99 -33.64
C ALA A 19 15.81 73.70 -33.18
N THR A 20 15.70 72.70 -34.05
CA THR A 20 15.29 71.34 -33.68
C THR A 20 16.52 70.48 -33.48
N ALA A 21 16.90 70.29 -32.21
CA ALA A 21 17.87 69.27 -31.82
C ALA A 21 17.22 67.87 -31.99
N LEU A 22 17.85 67.01 -32.78
CA LEU A 22 17.48 65.59 -32.90
C LEU A 22 17.80 64.88 -31.58
N THR A 23 16.81 64.71 -30.71
CA THR A 23 16.93 63.79 -29.57
C THR A 23 16.67 62.37 -30.07
N THR A 24 17.72 61.57 -30.25
CA THR A 24 17.59 60.13 -30.40
C THR A 24 17.08 59.56 -29.09
N THR A 25 15.79 59.23 -29.01
CA THR A 25 15.24 58.48 -27.88
C THR A 25 15.68 57.03 -27.99
N SER A 26 16.72 56.66 -27.26
CA SER A 26 17.05 55.26 -27.01
C SER A 26 15.90 54.66 -26.19
N ALA A 27 15.09 53.80 -26.82
CA ALA A 27 14.14 52.98 -26.08
C ALA A 27 14.92 52.04 -25.17
N ALA A 28 14.99 52.36 -23.88
CA ALA A 28 15.54 51.46 -22.88
C ALA A 28 14.65 50.21 -22.80
N GLN A 29 15.08 49.12 -23.43
CA GLN A 29 14.42 47.82 -23.28
C GLN A 29 14.63 47.35 -21.84
N ALA A 30 13.54 47.22 -21.08
CA ALA A 30 13.58 46.66 -19.74
C ALA A 30 14.15 45.24 -19.79
N PRO A 31 15.04 44.83 -18.87
CA PRO A 31 15.57 43.47 -18.85
C PRO A 31 14.42 42.48 -18.63
N TYR A 32 14.10 41.70 -19.67
CA TYR A 32 13.13 40.62 -19.58
C TYR A 32 13.76 39.46 -18.79
N GLN A 33 13.43 39.35 -17.51
CA GLN A 33 13.83 38.19 -16.71
C GLN A 33 12.83 37.06 -16.97
N ALA A 34 13.22 36.10 -17.80
CA ALA A 34 12.50 34.85 -17.98
C ALA A 34 12.88 33.89 -16.84
N TRP A 35 11.97 33.66 -15.91
CA TRP A 35 12.13 32.64 -14.88
C TRP A 35 11.57 31.32 -15.43
N THR A 36 12.44 30.34 -15.65
CA THR A 36 12.04 29.00 -16.08
C THR A 36 12.06 28.06 -14.88
N HIS A 37 10.94 27.41 -14.60
CA HIS A 37 10.85 26.38 -13.58
C HIS A 37 11.01 25.02 -14.25
N ILE A 38 12.00 24.24 -13.82
CA ILE A 38 12.15 22.84 -14.23
C ILE A 38 11.27 22.00 -13.32
N LEU A 39 10.30 21.29 -13.89
CA LEU A 39 9.48 20.33 -13.15
C LEU A 39 10.25 19.01 -13.02
N LEU A 40 10.82 18.76 -11.85
CA LEU A 40 11.39 17.46 -11.50
C LEU A 40 10.26 16.57 -10.98
N ARG A 41 9.96 15.48 -11.71
CA ARG A 41 9.01 14.46 -11.29
C ARG A 41 9.78 13.22 -10.83
N ALA A 42 9.48 12.75 -9.64
CA ALA A 42 9.95 11.48 -9.12
C ALA A 42 8.73 10.61 -8.82
N ASP A 43 8.73 9.38 -9.33
CA ASP A 43 7.69 8.39 -9.06
C ASP A 43 8.21 7.40 -8.01
N PHE A 44 7.45 7.18 -6.95
CA PHE A 44 7.81 6.26 -5.87
C PHE A 44 6.91 5.02 -5.93
N VAL A 45 7.51 3.84 -5.96
CA VAL A 45 6.80 2.56 -5.89
C VAL A 45 6.77 2.10 -4.43
N THR A 46 5.58 1.80 -3.91
CA THR A 46 5.42 1.32 -2.54
C THR A 46 6.14 -0.02 -2.36
N PRO A 47 7.07 -0.14 -1.39
CA PRO A 47 7.80 -1.39 -1.20
C PRO A 47 6.87 -2.47 -0.64
N ARG A 48 7.13 -3.73 -1.02
CA ARG A 48 6.29 -4.88 -0.64
C ARG A 48 6.88 -5.63 0.55
N CYS A 49 6.02 -6.26 1.33
CA CYS A 49 6.44 -7.15 2.41
C CYS A 49 6.77 -8.56 1.88
N ASN A 50 7.63 -9.27 2.61
CA ASN A 50 7.93 -10.69 2.39
C ASN A 50 7.15 -11.58 3.37
N LEU A 51 6.68 -12.74 2.91
CA LEU A 51 5.99 -13.74 3.72
C LEU A 51 6.92 -14.93 3.96
N ILE A 52 7.10 -15.31 5.22
CA ILE A 52 7.90 -16.46 5.64
C ILE A 52 6.99 -17.39 6.44
N VAL A 53 6.74 -18.58 5.88
CA VAL A 53 5.91 -19.63 6.47
C VAL A 53 6.78 -20.89 6.62
N PRO A 54 6.74 -21.58 7.77
CA PRO A 54 7.40 -22.87 7.91
C PRO A 54 6.89 -23.85 6.85
N PRO A 55 7.79 -24.52 6.09
CA PRO A 55 7.37 -25.39 4.99
C PRO A 55 6.61 -26.62 5.48
N GLU A 56 6.91 -27.08 6.70
CA GLU A 56 6.28 -28.23 7.33
C GLU A 56 6.17 -28.02 8.84
N VAL A 57 5.11 -28.55 9.45
CA VAL A 57 4.86 -28.51 10.88
C VAL A 57 4.55 -29.93 11.36
N ASN A 58 5.43 -30.49 12.19
CA ASN A 58 5.21 -31.80 12.80
C ASN A 58 4.36 -31.67 14.07
N LEU A 59 3.13 -32.20 14.03
CA LEU A 59 2.19 -32.22 15.16
C LEU A 59 2.40 -33.43 16.10
N GLY A 60 3.38 -34.28 15.81
CA GLY A 60 3.69 -35.50 16.53
C GLY A 60 2.61 -36.57 16.40
N VAL A 61 2.55 -37.46 17.38
CA VAL A 61 1.54 -38.51 17.44
C VAL A 61 0.20 -37.91 17.86
N LEU A 62 -0.81 -38.15 17.03
CA LEU A 62 -2.19 -37.79 17.31
C LEU A 62 -2.91 -38.95 18.01
N SER A 63 -3.75 -38.61 18.99
CA SER A 63 -4.57 -39.56 19.75
C SER A 63 -6.05 -39.20 19.59
N PRO A 64 -6.98 -40.16 19.77
CA PRO A 64 -8.41 -39.86 19.77
C PRO A 64 -8.79 -38.70 20.69
N GLY A 65 -9.72 -37.86 20.23
CA GLY A 65 -10.14 -36.64 20.90
C GLY A 65 -9.56 -35.36 20.29
N GLU A 66 -9.86 -34.24 20.93
CA GLU A 66 -9.31 -32.93 20.57
C GLU A 66 -7.98 -32.69 21.27
N LYS A 67 -6.99 -32.15 20.55
CA LYS A 67 -5.68 -31.81 21.08
C LYS A 67 -5.18 -30.50 20.49
N ALA A 68 -4.78 -29.57 21.36
CA ALA A 68 -4.05 -28.36 20.97
C ALA A 68 -2.55 -28.65 20.88
N HIS A 69 -1.90 -28.01 19.91
CA HIS A 69 -0.47 -28.17 19.62
C HIS A 69 0.29 -26.87 19.86
N ASN A 70 1.63 -26.96 19.85
CA ASN A 70 2.49 -25.80 20.01
C ASN A 70 2.24 -24.79 18.87
N PRO A 71 2.23 -23.48 19.19
CA PRO A 71 2.07 -22.45 18.17
C PRO A 71 3.18 -22.47 17.11
N VAL A 72 2.80 -22.08 15.91
CA VAL A 72 3.67 -21.92 14.74
C VAL A 72 3.69 -20.44 14.35
N ASP A 73 4.88 -19.94 14.07
CA ASP A 73 5.09 -18.55 13.70
C ASP A 73 5.01 -18.36 12.18
N ILE A 74 4.10 -17.48 11.73
CA ILE A 74 4.12 -16.93 10.37
C ILE A 74 4.69 -15.52 10.46
N THR A 75 5.78 -15.28 9.74
CA THR A 75 6.47 -13.98 9.79
C THR A 75 6.21 -13.19 8.51
N ILE A 76 5.77 -11.93 8.68
CA ILE A 76 5.69 -10.96 7.59
C ILE A 76 6.75 -9.92 7.84
N SER A 77 7.70 -9.76 6.92
CA SER A 77 8.77 -8.77 7.01
C SER A 77 8.49 -7.61 6.06
N CYS A 78 8.26 -6.42 6.60
CA CYS A 78 7.91 -5.23 5.83
C CYS A 78 9.02 -4.17 5.93
N PRO A 79 9.54 -3.64 4.81
CA PRO A 79 10.45 -2.50 4.83
C PRO A 79 9.70 -1.21 5.26
N PRO A 80 10.42 -0.17 5.69
CA PRO A 80 9.83 1.13 5.97
C PRO A 80 9.05 1.67 4.76
N GLY A 81 7.85 2.21 5.01
CA GLY A 81 6.98 2.76 3.97
C GLY A 81 6.18 1.72 3.19
N ALA A 82 6.19 0.44 3.59
CA ALA A 82 5.34 -0.58 2.98
C ALA A 82 3.84 -0.29 3.11
N ALA A 83 3.08 -0.74 2.12
CA ALA A 83 1.62 -0.73 2.17
C ALA A 83 1.10 -1.65 3.30
N ASN A 84 -0.15 -1.44 3.69
CA ASN A 84 -0.82 -2.39 4.55
C ASN A 84 -0.89 -3.76 3.88
N SER A 85 -0.76 -4.83 4.66
CA SER A 85 -0.92 -6.18 4.17
C SER A 85 -1.74 -7.02 5.14
N VAL A 86 -2.37 -8.08 4.63
CA VAL A 86 -3.15 -9.03 5.41
C VAL A 86 -2.89 -10.46 4.91
N LEU A 87 -3.15 -11.46 5.75
CA LEU A 87 -3.10 -12.86 5.34
C LEU A 87 -4.50 -13.43 5.13
N TYR A 88 -4.61 -14.28 4.13
CA TYR A 88 -5.71 -15.22 3.98
C TYR A 88 -5.16 -16.65 4.01
N ALA A 89 -5.93 -17.58 4.56
CA ALA A 89 -5.60 -19.00 4.56
C ALA A 89 -6.60 -19.78 3.69
N GLN A 90 -6.10 -20.78 2.98
CA GLN A 90 -6.89 -21.69 2.16
C GLN A 90 -6.47 -23.13 2.42
N GLY A 91 -7.35 -23.92 2.99
CA GLY A 91 -7.23 -25.35 3.13
C GLY A 91 -7.48 -26.10 1.83
N ALA A 92 -6.76 -27.20 1.60
CA ALA A 92 -7.00 -28.07 0.45
C ALA A 92 -8.30 -28.89 0.55
N ASN A 93 -8.61 -29.42 1.74
CA ASN A 93 -9.74 -30.30 1.99
C ASN A 93 -10.65 -29.73 3.08
N LEU A 94 -11.49 -28.75 2.76
CA LEU A 94 -12.39 -28.14 3.75
C LEU A 94 -13.42 -29.14 4.28
N VAL A 95 -13.68 -29.10 5.59
CA VAL A 95 -14.73 -29.92 6.21
C VAL A 95 -16.07 -29.23 5.99
N SER A 96 -17.01 -29.91 5.32
CA SER A 96 -18.37 -29.40 5.10
C SER A 96 -19.08 -29.11 6.42
N GLY A 97 -19.79 -27.97 6.48
CA GLY A 97 -20.50 -27.54 7.69
C GLY A 97 -19.62 -26.94 8.80
N SER A 98 -18.30 -26.86 8.60
CA SER A 98 -17.36 -26.26 9.57
C SER A 98 -17.23 -24.73 9.48
N ASN A 99 -18.10 -24.07 8.71
CA ASN A 99 -18.03 -22.62 8.45
C ASN A 99 -16.65 -22.18 7.90
N GLY A 100 -15.98 -23.03 7.13
CA GLY A 100 -14.66 -22.74 6.57
C GLY A 100 -13.51 -22.75 7.57
N GLU A 101 -13.71 -23.21 8.81
CA GLU A 101 -12.70 -23.14 9.87
C GLU A 101 -11.85 -24.41 10.00
N ARG A 102 -12.30 -25.52 9.40
CA ARG A 102 -11.64 -26.83 9.53
C ARG A 102 -11.27 -27.41 8.18
N VAL A 103 -10.15 -28.13 8.17
CA VAL A 103 -9.71 -28.97 7.05
C VAL A 103 -9.55 -30.41 7.50
N SER A 104 -9.81 -31.34 6.59
CA SER A 104 -9.54 -32.76 6.81
C SER A 104 -8.04 -33.02 6.69
N MET A 105 -7.49 -33.72 7.67
CA MET A 105 -6.21 -34.39 7.56
C MET A 105 -6.42 -35.75 6.91
N VAL A 106 -5.70 -36.00 5.83
CA VAL A 106 -5.89 -37.17 4.96
C VAL A 106 -4.63 -38.02 4.90
N ASN A 107 -4.80 -39.31 4.61
CA ASN A 107 -3.68 -40.19 4.27
C ASN A 107 -3.31 -40.10 2.77
N ALA A 108 -2.35 -40.91 2.34
CA ALA A 108 -1.87 -40.95 0.95
C ALA A 108 -2.93 -41.31 -0.11
N VAL A 109 -4.08 -41.87 0.30
CA VAL A 109 -5.22 -42.17 -0.60
C VAL A 109 -6.37 -41.18 -0.44
N SER A 110 -6.09 -40.01 0.14
CA SER A 110 -7.06 -38.92 0.37
C SER A 110 -8.24 -39.30 1.28
N GLN A 111 -8.10 -40.32 2.12
CA GLN A 111 -9.11 -40.67 3.11
C GLN A 111 -9.02 -39.72 4.31
N PRO A 112 -10.11 -39.02 4.70
CA PRO A 112 -10.13 -38.17 5.88
C PRO A 112 -10.12 -39.02 7.15
N LEU A 113 -9.20 -38.70 8.06
CA LEU A 113 -8.99 -39.48 9.30
C LEU A 113 -8.97 -38.60 10.56
N ALA A 114 -8.74 -37.30 10.41
CA ALA A 114 -8.80 -36.30 11.46
C ALA A 114 -9.18 -34.93 10.89
N ASP A 115 -9.54 -33.99 11.76
CA ASP A 115 -9.72 -32.58 11.42
C ASP A 115 -8.56 -31.75 11.97
N LEU A 116 -8.22 -30.67 11.28
CA LEU A 116 -7.30 -29.62 11.71
C LEU A 116 -7.97 -28.25 11.59
N TRP A 117 -7.79 -27.40 12.60
CA TRP A 117 -8.04 -25.98 12.51
C TRP A 117 -6.93 -25.18 13.17
N LEU A 118 -6.86 -23.89 12.85
CA LEU A 118 -5.82 -22.99 13.32
C LEU A 118 -6.46 -21.84 14.10
N LYS A 119 -5.84 -21.49 15.24
CA LYS A 119 -6.27 -20.36 16.06
C LYS A 119 -5.23 -19.24 16.04
N GLU A 120 -5.67 -18.02 15.81
CA GLU A 120 -4.90 -16.81 16.08
C GLU A 120 -5.51 -16.11 17.30
N ASN A 121 -4.70 -15.79 18.31
CA ASN A 121 -5.16 -15.12 19.54
C ASN A 121 -6.38 -15.81 20.21
N GLY A 122 -6.46 -17.13 20.12
CA GLY A 122 -7.55 -17.94 20.69
C GLY A 122 -8.81 -18.08 19.82
N ALA A 123 -8.91 -17.34 18.71
CA ALA A 123 -10.03 -17.42 17.78
C ALA A 123 -9.68 -18.27 16.55
N ASN A 124 -10.63 -19.05 16.04
CA ASN A 124 -10.45 -19.81 14.80
C ASN A 124 -10.30 -18.84 13.61
N ILE A 125 -9.30 -19.09 12.76
CA ILE A 125 -9.19 -18.37 11.48
C ILE A 125 -10.03 -19.09 10.41
N LYS A 126 -10.38 -18.37 9.34
CA LYS A 126 -10.99 -18.96 8.15
C LYS A 126 -9.93 -19.56 7.23
N LEU A 127 -10.16 -20.81 6.85
CA LEU A 127 -9.36 -21.60 5.92
C LEU A 127 -10.02 -21.67 4.53
N ASP A 128 -11.04 -20.87 4.25
CA ASP A 128 -11.75 -20.80 2.97
C ASP A 128 -11.48 -19.48 2.22
N LYS A 129 -10.45 -18.74 2.65
CA LYS A 129 -10.05 -17.44 2.08
C LYS A 129 -11.11 -16.33 2.22
N THR A 130 -12.14 -16.49 3.06
CA THR A 130 -13.20 -15.46 3.22
C THR A 130 -12.85 -14.36 4.21
N GLN A 131 -12.02 -14.66 5.20
CA GLN A 131 -11.64 -13.71 6.26
C GLN A 131 -10.13 -13.55 6.33
N SER A 132 -9.69 -12.30 6.42
CA SER A 132 -8.29 -11.97 6.63
C SER A 132 -7.92 -12.03 8.11
N PHE A 133 -6.62 -12.20 8.37
CA PHE A 133 -6.01 -12.13 9.68
C PHE A 133 -4.60 -11.53 9.57
N CYS A 134 -3.89 -11.37 10.69
CA CYS A 134 -2.50 -10.88 10.68
C CYS A 134 -2.30 -9.52 9.97
N ASP A 135 -3.19 -8.55 10.21
CA ASP A 135 -3.16 -7.21 9.62
C ASP A 135 -1.98 -6.35 10.14
N GLY A 136 -1.40 -5.53 9.28
CA GLY A 136 -0.44 -4.51 9.65
C GLY A 136 0.42 -3.97 8.51
N LYS A 137 1.23 -2.97 8.84
CA LYS A 137 2.17 -2.27 7.92
C LYS A 137 3.64 -2.51 8.24
N ILE A 138 3.93 -3.08 9.42
CA ILE A 138 5.29 -3.31 9.91
C ILE A 138 5.60 -4.81 9.94
N THR A 139 6.89 -5.12 10.09
CA THR A 139 7.34 -6.48 10.38
C THR A 139 6.65 -7.02 11.63
N ARG A 140 6.06 -8.20 11.50
CA ARG A 140 5.24 -8.82 12.54
C ARG A 140 5.25 -10.35 12.45
N VAL A 141 4.95 -10.97 13.58
CA VAL A 141 4.84 -12.42 13.71
C VAL A 141 3.42 -12.76 14.14
N CYS A 142 2.77 -13.62 13.39
CA CYS A 142 1.41 -14.09 13.65
C CYS A 142 1.47 -15.53 14.11
N LYS A 143 1.08 -15.75 15.36
CA LYS A 143 1.17 -17.03 16.05
C LYS A 143 -0.10 -17.83 15.83
N LEU A 144 0.01 -18.90 15.07
CA LEU A 144 -1.10 -19.82 14.82
C LEU A 144 -0.97 -21.04 15.73
N SER A 145 -1.97 -21.30 16.55
CA SER A 145 -2.04 -22.49 17.41
C SER A 145 -2.85 -23.57 16.68
N PRO A 146 -2.22 -24.67 16.23
CA PRO A 146 -2.94 -25.76 15.59
C PRO A 146 -3.76 -26.54 16.61
N VAL A 147 -4.94 -27.01 16.20
CA VAL A 147 -5.76 -27.91 16.99
C VAL A 147 -6.28 -29.02 16.09
N THR A 148 -6.18 -30.26 16.56
CA THR A 148 -6.62 -31.45 15.83
C THR A 148 -7.74 -32.16 16.55
N HIS A 149 -8.61 -32.83 15.80
CA HIS A 149 -9.59 -33.77 16.35
C HIS A 149 -9.51 -35.11 15.62
N VAL A 150 -9.31 -36.19 16.38
CA VAL A 150 -9.29 -37.57 15.85
C VAL A 150 -10.48 -38.33 16.42
N ASN A 151 -11.27 -38.95 15.54
CA ASN A 151 -12.41 -39.78 15.95
C ASN A 151 -11.95 -41.05 16.68
N GLN A 152 -12.81 -41.58 17.55
CA GLN A 152 -12.59 -42.89 18.16
C GLN A 152 -12.60 -43.98 17.08
N GLY A 153 -11.68 -44.94 17.18
CA GLY A 153 -11.56 -46.04 16.23
C GLY A 153 -10.88 -45.68 14.90
N THR A 154 -10.39 -44.44 14.73
CA THR A 154 -9.54 -44.09 13.58
C THR A 154 -8.31 -45.01 13.54
N PRO A 155 -8.03 -45.69 12.40
CA PRO A 155 -6.87 -46.56 12.29
C PRO A 155 -5.56 -45.77 12.36
N PRO A 156 -4.48 -46.38 12.88
CA PRO A 156 -3.17 -45.75 12.89
C PRO A 156 -2.65 -45.56 11.45
N GLY A 157 -1.96 -44.45 11.22
CA GLY A 157 -1.38 -44.14 9.93
C GLY A 157 -0.84 -42.72 9.85
N GLU A 158 -0.06 -42.46 8.82
CA GLU A 158 0.42 -41.11 8.51
C GLU A 158 -0.68 -40.31 7.81
N ILE A 159 -0.88 -39.08 8.29
CA ILE A 159 -1.88 -38.15 7.77
C ILE A 159 -1.31 -36.74 7.71
N TYR A 160 -1.78 -35.96 6.75
CA TYR A 160 -1.33 -34.59 6.53
C TYR A 160 -2.50 -33.69 6.14
N ALA A 161 -2.32 -32.38 6.32
CA ALA A 161 -3.20 -31.36 5.77
C ALA A 161 -2.36 -30.27 5.12
N MET A 162 -2.88 -29.68 4.06
CA MET A 162 -2.24 -28.58 3.34
C MET A 162 -3.05 -27.31 3.52
N VAL A 163 -2.39 -26.26 4.00
CA VAL A 163 -2.94 -24.91 4.18
C VAL A 163 -2.04 -23.93 3.44
N ASN A 164 -2.62 -23.23 2.45
CA ASN A 164 -1.94 -22.21 1.67
C ASN A 164 -2.20 -20.83 2.27
N PHE A 165 -1.14 -20.07 2.53
CA PHE A 165 -1.24 -18.69 3.00
C PHE A 165 -0.96 -17.72 1.86
N SER A 166 -1.81 -16.69 1.73
CA SER A 166 -1.68 -15.63 0.73
C SER A 166 -1.52 -14.28 1.40
N LEU A 167 -0.42 -13.59 1.10
CA LEU A 167 -0.22 -12.20 1.50
C LEU A 167 -0.89 -11.28 0.48
N VAL A 168 -1.82 -10.44 0.94
CA VAL A 168 -2.61 -9.52 0.11
C VAL A 168 -2.38 -8.09 0.58
N PHE A 169 -2.30 -7.16 -0.37
CA PHE A 169 -2.20 -5.72 -0.12
C PHE A 169 -3.53 -5.09 -0.55
N PRO A 170 -4.44 -4.78 0.40
CA PRO A 170 -5.75 -4.20 0.12
C PRO A 170 -5.67 -2.75 -0.40
#